data_AF-A0A9W4P673-F1
#
_entry.id   AF-A0A9W4P673-F1
#
_cell.length_a   1.000
_cell.length_b   1.000
_cell.length_c   1.000
_cell.angle_alpha   90.00
_cell.angle_beta   90.00
_cell.angle_gamma   90.00
#
_symmetry.space_group_name_H-M   'P 1'
#
loop_
_entity.id
_entity.type
_entity.pdbx_description
1 polymer ?
#
loop_
_entity_poly.entity_id
_entity_poly.type
_entity_poly.pdbx_seq_one_letter_code
_entity_poly.pdbx_strand_id
1 'polypeptide(L)'
;MKCTVFMGSDDFQRQALTVLRMRILGAEVIPVDAPRGGEKGTLRDAVNEAFRVWATELKTTHFVIGSAFGPHLYPTIVRTF
;
A
#
# COMPACT_ATOMS: atom_id res chain seq x y z
N MET A 1 2.00 -14.36 -9.52
CA MET A 1 2.68 -13.04 -9.63
C MET A 1 3.25 -12.68 -8.28
N LYS A 2 4.39 -12.00 -8.19
CA LYS A 2 4.91 -11.50 -6.91
C LYS A 2 4.06 -10.31 -6.47
N CYS A 3 3.61 -10.28 -5.21
CA CYS A 3 2.77 -9.22 -4.66
C CYS A 3 3.42 -8.66 -3.39
N THR A 4 3.58 -7.35 -3.35
CA THR A 4 4.09 -6.61 -2.19
C THR A 4 3.01 -5.61 -1.77
N VAL A 5 2.65 -5.62 -0.49
CA VAL A 5 1.61 -4.79 0.11
C VAL A 5 2.27 -3.87 1.14
N PHE A 6 2.15 -2.57 0.92
CA PHE A 6 2.57 -1.55 1.88
C PHE A 6 1.39 -1.24 2.79
N MET A 7 1.61 -1.29 4.10
CA MET A 7 0.57 -1.05 5.11
C MET A 7 1.13 -0.14 6.18
N GLY A 8 0.33 0.83 6.65
CA GLY A 8 0.73 1.69 7.76
C GLY A 8 1.06 0.87 9.01
N SER A 9 2.13 1.21 9.72
CA SER A 9 2.65 0.38 10.81
C SER A 9 1.64 0.16 11.94
N ASP A 10 0.83 1.16 12.24
CA ASP A 10 -0.25 1.05 13.21
C ASP A 10 -1.34 0.05 12.76
N ASP A 11 -1.78 0.10 11.50
CA ASP A 11 -2.78 -0.83 10.96
C ASP A 11 -2.22 -2.24 10.80
N PHE A 12 -0.94 -2.36 10.48
CA PHE A 12 -0.23 -3.64 10.47
C PHE A 12 -0.29 -4.34 11.84
N GLN A 13 -0.12 -3.58 12.93
CA GLN A 13 -0.25 -4.11 14.29
C GLN A 13 -1.71 -4.39 14.66
N ARG A 14 -2.63 -3.46 14.36
CA ARG A 14 -4.06 -3.59 14.70
C ARG A 14 -4.76 -4.71 13.92
N GLN A 15 -4.32 -5.02 12.70
CA GLN A 15 -4.95 -5.98 11.80
C GLN A 15 -4.09 -7.23 11.53
N ALA A 16 -3.45 -7.77 12.57
CA ALA A 16 -2.54 -8.92 12.46
C ALA A 16 -3.13 -10.14 11.72
N LEU A 17 -4.42 -10.44 11.89
CA LEU A 17 -5.07 -11.55 11.16
C LEU A 17 -5.15 -11.31 9.65
N THR A 18 -5.39 -10.06 9.23
CA THR A 18 -5.40 -9.69 7.81
C THR A 18 -4.00 -9.79 7.22
N VAL A 19 -2.97 -9.33 7.95
CA VAL A 19 -1.56 -9.48 7.56
C VAL A 19 -1.20 -10.96 7.42
N LEU A 20 -1.62 -11.82 8.37
CA LEU A 20 -1.38 -13.25 8.31
C LEU A 20 -2.03 -13.88 7.07
N ARG A 21 -3.28 -13.52 6.76
CA ARG A 21 -3.97 -13.99 5.55
C ARG A 21 -3.21 -13.61 4.28
N MET A 22 -2.75 -12.38 4.17
CA MET A 22 -1.94 -11.91 3.03
C MET A 22 -0.64 -12.72 2.89
N ARG A 23 0.05 -12.99 4.00
CA ARG A 23 1.28 -13.81 4.01
C ARG A 23 1.02 -15.26 3.61
N ILE A 24 -0.07 -15.88 4.07
CA ILE A 24 -0.47 -17.24 3.67
C ILE A 24 -0.75 -17.31 2.16
N LEU A 25 -1.33 -16.25 1.59
CA LEU A 25 -1.54 -16.12 0.14
C LEU A 25 -0.25 -15.81 -0.65
N GLY A 26 0.91 -15.71 0.03
CA GLY A 26 2.21 -15.49 -0.60
C GLY A 26 2.56 -14.02 -0.86
N ALA A 27 1.82 -13.07 -0.28
CA ALA A 27 2.14 -11.66 -0.38
C ALA A 27 3.19 -11.24 0.67
N GLU A 28 4.12 -10.38 0.26
CA GLU A 28 5.05 -9.70 1.15
C GLU A 28 4.37 -8.46 1.74
N VAL A 29 4.21 -8.38 3.06
CA VAL A 29 3.56 -7.25 3.72
C VAL A 29 4.60 -6.42 4.46
N ILE A 30 4.79 -5.18 4.01
CA ILE A 30 5.81 -4.24 4.50
C ILE A 30 5.12 -3.15 5.35
N PRO A 31 5.43 -3.05 6.65
CA PRO A 31 4.94 -1.95 7.48
C PRO A 31 5.65 -0.64 7.11
N VAL A 32 4.88 0.45 7.03
CA VAL A 32 5.37 1.80 6.72
C VAL A 32 5.19 2.68 7.94
N ASP A 33 6.29 3.19 8.46
CA ASP A 33 6.29 4.17 9.54
C ASP A 33 6.13 5.59 9.01
N ALA A 34 5.58 6.48 9.84
CA ALA A 34 5.49 7.89 9.48
C ALA A 34 6.88 8.53 9.37
N PRO A 35 7.17 9.31 8.31
CA PRO A 35 8.42 10.03 8.21
C PRO A 35 8.48 11.14 9.28
N ARG A 36 9.39 10.96 10.26
CA ARG A 36 9.83 11.94 11.29
C ARG A 36 8.71 12.81 11.92
N GLY A 37 8.12 12.33 13.01
CA GLY A 37 7.38 13.18 13.97
C GLY A 37 5.92 13.49 13.62
N GLY A 38 5.36 12.90 12.57
CA GLY A 38 3.93 12.97 12.24
C GLY A 38 3.06 11.88 12.90
N GLU A 39 1.74 11.92 12.67
CA GLU A 39 0.81 10.84 13.03
C GLU A 39 1.26 9.52 12.39
N LYS A 40 1.31 8.45 13.19
CA LYS A 40 1.94 7.17 12.84
C LYS A 40 1.25 6.50 11.65
N GLY A 41 2.08 6.01 10.72
CA GLY A 41 1.79 4.89 9.82
C GLY A 41 0.37 4.88 9.29
N THR A 42 -0.02 5.93 8.57
CA THR A 42 -1.37 6.07 8.05
C THR A 42 -1.50 5.40 6.68
N LEU A 43 -2.74 5.22 6.20
CA LEU A 43 -3.01 4.78 4.82
C LEU A 43 -2.30 5.67 3.79
N ARG A 44 -2.24 6.98 4.03
CA ARG A 44 -1.58 7.93 3.13
C ARG A 44 -0.08 7.66 3.02
N ASP A 45 0.58 7.33 4.12
CA ASP A 45 2.01 7.02 4.12
C ASP A 45 2.30 5.74 3.34
N ALA A 46 1.48 4.71 3.54
CA ALA A 46 1.57 3.46 2.79
C ALA A 46 1.38 3.67 1.28
N VAL A 47 0.39 4.49 0.87
CA VAL A 47 0.16 4.81 -0.54
C VAL A 47 1.35 5.58 -1.13
N ASN A 48 1.89 6.56 -0.42
CA ASN A 48 3.05 7.34 -0.90
C ASN A 48 4.28 6.45 -1.09
N GLU A 49 4.55 5.55 -0.13
CA GLU A 49 5.68 4.64 -0.21
C GLU A 49 5.52 3.63 -1.37
N ALA A 50 4.32 3.06 -1.51
CA ALA A 50 4.01 2.15 -2.62
C ALA A 50 4.18 2.85 -3.98
N PHE A 51 3.73 4.11 -4.08
CA PHE A 51 3.90 4.91 -5.30
C PHE A 51 5.37 5.20 -5.59
N ARG A 52 6.19 5.50 -4.56
CA ARG A 52 7.63 5.73 -4.69
C ARG A 52 8.36 4.48 -5.23
N VAL A 53 8.07 3.31 -4.67
CA VAL A 53 8.65 2.04 -5.11
C VAL A 53 8.18 1.67 -6.51
N TRP A 54 6.90 1.91 -6.82
CA TRP A 54 6.40 1.69 -8.17
C TRP A 54 7.08 2.58 -9.21
N ALA A 55 7.33 3.86 -8.88
CA ALA A 55 8.01 4.78 -9.77
C ALA A 55 9.44 4.33 -10.13
N THR A 56 10.11 3.52 -9.31
CA THR A 56 11.43 2.95 -9.62
C THR A 56 11.36 1.72 -10.53
N GLU A 57 10.22 1.03 -10.60
CA GLU A 57 10.05 -0.25 -11.31
C GLU A 57 8.83 -0.29 -12.27
N LEU A 58 8.58 0.82 -12.97
CA LEU A 58 7.40 1.00 -13.85
C LEU A 58 7.19 -0.08 -14.92
N LYS A 59 8.28 -0.71 -15.40
CA LYS A 59 8.22 -1.69 -16.51
C LYS A 59 7.75 -3.08 -16.07
N THR A 60 7.95 -3.41 -14.81
CA THR A 60 7.77 -4.77 -14.28
C THR A 60 6.69 -4.85 -13.21
N THR A 61 6.31 -3.71 -12.65
CA THR A 61 5.46 -3.63 -11.47
C THR A 61 4.19 -2.84 -11.79
N HIS A 62 3.04 -3.44 -11.51
CA HIS A 62 1.75 -2.77 -11.62
C HIS A 62 1.30 -2.26 -10.25
N PHE A 63 1.02 -0.98 -10.14
CA PHE A 63 0.51 -0.37 -8.92
C PHE A 63 -1.01 -0.50 -8.84
N VAL A 64 -1.48 -1.20 -7.82
CA VAL A 64 -2.91 -1.44 -7.54
C VAL A 64 -3.31 -0.63 -6.31
N ILE A 65 -4.34 0.20 -6.46
CA ILE A 65 -4.94 0.99 -5.38
C ILE A 65 -6.43 0.72 -5.31
N GLY A 66 -6.93 0.40 -4.10
CA GLY A 66 -8.34 0.09 -3.85
C GLY A 66 -9.18 1.25 -3.33
N SER A 67 -8.61 2.45 -3.26
CA SER A 67 -9.28 3.67 -2.78
C SER A 67 -9.27 4.73 -3.88
N ALA A 68 -10.29 5.61 -3.88
CA ALA A 68 -10.37 6.74 -4.80
C ALA A 68 -9.40 7.87 -4.41
N PHE A 69 -8.12 7.52 -4.32
CA PHE A 69 -7.01 8.35 -3.88
C PHE A 69 -5.88 8.30 -4.92
N GLY A 70 -4.99 9.30 -4.92
CA GLY A 70 -3.84 9.36 -5.82
C GLY A 70 -4.06 10.23 -7.08
N PRO A 71 -3.10 10.21 -8.02
CA PRO A 71 -3.12 11.08 -9.20
C PRO A 71 -4.21 10.69 -10.20
N HIS A 72 -4.46 11.59 -11.17
CA HIS A 72 -5.49 11.40 -12.20
C HIS A 72 -5.38 10.02 -12.88
N LEU A 73 -6.54 9.51 -13.30
CA LEU A 73 -6.87 8.11 -13.66
C LEU A 73 -7.23 7.21 -12.47
N TYR A 74 -6.45 7.14 -11.38
CA TYR A 74 -6.75 6.18 -10.29
C TYR A 74 -8.10 6.43 -9.60
N PRO A 75 -8.44 7.66 -9.14
CA PRO A 75 -9.75 7.91 -8.54
C PRO A 75 -10.91 7.67 -9.50
N THR A 76 -10.73 7.97 -10.80
CA THR A 76 -11.76 7.75 -11.82
C THR A 76 -12.01 6.25 -12.02
N ILE A 77 -10.94 5.45 -12.13
CA ILE A 77 -11.04 3.99 -12.29
C ILE A 77 -11.75 3.39 -11.07
N VAL A 78 -11.27 3.66 -9.85
CA VAL A 78 -11.82 3.06 -8.61
C VAL A 78 -13.25 3.53 -8.31
N ARG A 79 -13.63 4.75 -8.71
CA ARG A 79 -15.02 5.21 -8.56
C ARG A 79 -15.96 4.52 -9.56
N THR A 80 -15.47 4.25 -10.76
CA THR A 80 -16.32 3.81 -11.89
C THR A 80 -16.49 2.29 -11.91
N PHE A 81 -15.52 1.54 -11.39
CA PHE A 81 -15.50 0.07 -11.35
C PHE A 81 -15.40 -0.44 -9.92
#